data_AF-A0A150MYG6-F1
#
_entry.id   AF-A0A150MYG6-F1
#
_cell.length_a   1.000
_cell.length_b   1.000
_cell.length_c   1.000
_cell.angle_alpha   90.00
_cell.angle_beta   90.00
_cell.angle_gamma   90.00
#
_symmetry.space_group_name_H-M   'P 1'
#
loop_
_entity.id
_entity.type
_entity.pdbx_description
1 polymer ?
#
loop_
_entity_poly.entity_id
_entity_poly.type
_entity_poly.pdbx_seq_one_letter_code
_entity_poly.pdbx_strand_id
1 'polypeptide(L)'
;MITTILIPVMGSWSDKIGRKPLYIGGTILMILYAFPYFWLLQQGSVTLMIIATVIGLGIIWATITAVLGTMFSEIFKSNVRYTGITLGYQIGAAVAGGTAPLIATALLAEYDNSYVPVALYIIITSIISLIAVWVVRDPEPLHD
;
A
#
# COMPACT_ATOMS: atom_id res chain seq x y z
N MET A 1 9.10 9.97 -9.28
CA MET A 1 8.67 11.21 -9.96
C MET A 1 7.15 11.33 -10.03
N ILE A 2 6.44 10.46 -10.76
CA ILE A 2 4.97 10.56 -10.89
C ILE A 2 4.25 10.44 -9.53
N THR A 3 4.58 9.42 -8.75
CA THR A 3 3.98 9.21 -7.41
C THR A 3 4.20 10.42 -6.49
N THR A 4 5.38 11.02 -6.52
CA THR A 4 5.73 12.21 -5.72
C THR A 4 4.83 13.42 -6.02
N ILE A 5 4.45 13.59 -7.28
CA ILE A 5 3.55 14.67 -7.72
C ILE A 5 2.09 14.33 -7.38
N LEU A 6 1.71 13.05 -7.46
CA LEU A 6 0.34 12.62 -7.17
C LEU A 6 0.02 12.55 -5.68
N ILE A 7 1.01 12.33 -4.81
CA ILE A 7 0.83 12.31 -3.34
C ILE A 7 0.11 13.57 -2.83
N PRO A 8 0.56 14.81 -3.11
CA PRO A 8 -0.14 16.01 -2.62
C PRO A 8 -1.53 16.16 -3.23
N VAL A 9 -1.74 15.74 -4.48
CA VAL A 9 -3.06 15.76 -5.13
C VAL A 9 -4.01 14.82 -4.41
N MET A 10 -3.61 13.57 -4.19
CA MET A 10 -4.40 12.57 -3.47
C MET A 10 -4.60 12.95 -2.00
N GLY A 11 -3.61 13.59 -1.36
CA GLY A 11 -3.72 14.13 -0.02
C GLY A 11 -4.82 15.19 0.06
N SER A 12 -4.82 16.17 -0.86
CA SER A 12 -5.87 17.20 -0.90
C SER A 12 -7.26 16.62 -1.18
N TRP A 13 -7.33 15.52 -1.93
CA TRP A 13 -8.58 14.82 -2.18
C TRP A 13 -9.06 14.07 -0.93
N SER A 14 -8.12 13.46 -0.19
CA SER A 14 -8.37 12.78 1.07
C SER A 14 -8.99 13.69 2.14
N ASP A 15 -8.60 14.96 2.17
CA ASP A 15 -9.14 15.92 3.13
C ASP A 15 -10.62 16.23 2.86
N LYS A 16 -11.11 15.99 1.63
CA LYS A 16 -12.52 16.18 1.25
C LYS A 16 -13.39 14.94 1.45
N ILE A 17 -12.85 13.75 1.11
CA ILE A 17 -13.61 12.48 1.15
C ILE A 17 -13.39 11.67 2.43
N GLY A 18 -12.43 12.10 3.26
CA GLY A 18 -11.97 11.37 4.44
C GLY A 18 -10.76 10.47 4.13
N ARG A 19 -9.85 10.39 5.10
CA ARG A 19 -8.59 9.64 4.98
C ARG A 19 -8.80 8.13 4.90
N LYS A 20 -9.63 7.59 5.79
CA LYS A 20 -9.93 6.15 5.89
C LYS A 20 -10.62 5.60 4.63
N PRO A 21 -11.66 6.25 4.05
CA PRO A 21 -12.21 5.84 2.76
C PRO A 21 -11.20 5.82 1.61
N LEU A 22 -10.32 6.83 1.52
CA LEU A 22 -9.30 6.85 0.46
C LEU A 22 -8.28 5.73 0.61
N TYR A 23 -7.83 5.44 1.84
CA TYR A 23 -6.92 4.33 2.10
C TYR A 23 -7.55 2.98 1.74
N ILE A 24 -8.81 2.76 2.15
CA ILE A 24 -9.57 1.55 1.85
C ILE A 24 -9.75 1.39 0.34
N GLY A 25 -10.16 2.46 -0.35
CA GLY A 25 -10.31 2.47 -1.81
C GLY A 25 -9.01 2.14 -2.53
N GLY A 26 -7.89 2.76 -2.12
CA GLY A 26 -6.56 2.47 -2.66
C GLY A 26 -6.13 1.02 -2.44
N THR A 27 -6.40 0.48 -1.25
CA THR A 27 -6.07 -0.92 -0.91
C THR A 27 -6.92 -1.91 -1.72
N ILE A 28 -8.21 -1.64 -1.92
CA ILE A 28 -9.07 -2.46 -2.78
C ILE A 28 -8.60 -2.40 -4.23
N LEU A 29 -8.24 -1.21 -4.73
CA LEU A 29 -7.67 -1.07 -6.07
C LEU A 29 -6.37 -1.87 -6.21
N MET A 30 -5.52 -1.91 -5.18
CA MET A 30 -4.30 -2.72 -5.17
C MET A 30 -4.60 -4.22 -5.27
N ILE A 31 -5.61 -4.71 -4.54
CA ILE A 31 -6.08 -6.11 -4.60
C ILE A 31 -6.55 -6.46 -6.02
N LEU A 32 -7.39 -5.60 -6.60
CA LEU A 32 -7.94 -5.83 -7.94
C LEU A 32 -6.85 -5.69 -9.03
N TYR A 33 -5.86 -4.83 -8.82
CA TYR A 33 -4.83 -4.53 -9.81
C TYR A 33 -3.63 -5.49 -9.76
N ALA A 34 -3.44 -6.26 -8.68
CA ALA A 34 -2.34 -7.21 -8.54
C ALA A 34 -2.27 -8.20 -9.72
N PHE A 35 -3.39 -8.82 -10.10
CA PHE A 35 -3.44 -9.74 -11.24
C PHE A 35 -3.21 -9.04 -12.61
N PRO A 36 -3.94 -7.95 -12.95
CA PRO A 36 -3.68 -7.18 -14.16
C PRO A 36 -2.24 -6.68 -14.30
N TYR A 37 -1.61 -6.30 -13.20
CA TYR A 37 -0.23 -5.82 -13.19
C TYR A 37 0.74 -6.89 -13.73
N PHE A 38 0.72 -8.10 -13.16
CA PHE A 38 1.61 -9.17 -13.62
C PHE A 38 1.24 -9.68 -15.01
N TRP A 39 -0.04 -9.69 -15.36
CA TRP A 39 -0.48 -10.04 -16.72
C TRP A 39 0.06 -9.06 -17.76
N LEU A 40 0.04 -7.75 -17.49
CA LEU A 40 0.64 -6.74 -18.36
C LEU A 40 2.16 -6.88 -18.47
N LEU A 41 2.84 -7.26 -17.38
CA LEU A 41 4.28 -7.53 -17.39
C LEU A 41 4.63 -8.73 -18.28
N GLN A 42 3.80 -9.78 -18.28
CA GLN A 42 4.05 -10.99 -19.06
C GLN A 42 3.98 -10.78 -20.58
N GLN A 43 3.30 -9.72 -21.04
CA GLN A 43 3.21 -9.42 -22.47
C GLN A 43 4.56 -9.03 -23.12
N GLY A 44 5.61 -8.78 -22.32
CA GLY A 44 6.97 -8.53 -22.81
C GLY A 44 7.18 -7.18 -23.52
N SER A 45 6.14 -6.34 -23.61
CA SER A 45 6.22 -5.01 -24.20
C SER A 45 6.65 -3.97 -23.17
N VAL A 46 7.74 -3.25 -23.45
CA VAL A 46 8.25 -2.16 -22.58
C VAL A 46 7.18 -1.11 -22.31
N THR A 47 6.37 -0.76 -23.31
CA THR A 47 5.30 0.22 -23.14
C THR A 47 4.22 -0.26 -22.16
N LEU A 48 3.84 -1.53 -22.21
CA LEU A 48 2.86 -2.10 -21.28
C LEU A 48 3.42 -2.17 -19.85
N MET A 49 4.70 -2.50 -19.69
CA MET A 49 5.36 -2.49 -18.38
C MET A 49 5.41 -1.09 -17.77
N ILE A 50 5.70 -0.05 -18.59
CA ILE A 50 5.68 1.35 -18.14
C ILE A 50 4.27 1.73 -17.68
N ILE A 51 3.25 1.47 -18.50
CA ILE A 51 1.86 1.78 -18.18
C ILE A 51 1.43 1.07 -16.89
N ALA A 52 1.75 -0.22 -16.76
CA ALA A 52 1.42 -1.00 -15.57
C ALA A 52 2.06 -0.41 -14.30
N THR A 53 3.33 -0.01 -14.39
CA THR A 53 4.08 0.59 -13.29
C THR A 53 3.56 1.98 -12.93
N VAL A 54 3.18 2.79 -13.93
CA VAL A 54 2.60 4.12 -13.71
C VAL A 54 1.24 4.01 -13.01
N ILE A 55 0.39 3.08 -13.41
CA ILE A 55 -0.91 2.89 -12.77
C ILE A 55 -0.73 2.35 -11.34
N GLY A 56 0.06 1.29 -11.18
CA GLY A 56 0.30 0.65 -9.88
C GLY A 56 1.04 1.55 -8.89
N LEU A 57 2.29 1.91 -9.20
CA LEU A 57 3.16 2.69 -8.30
C LEU A 57 2.93 4.21 -8.39
N GLY A 58 2.45 4.70 -9.52
CA GLY A 58 2.17 6.13 -9.68
C GLY A 58 0.84 6.50 -9.05
N ILE A 59 -0.25 5.85 -9.46
CA ILE A 59 -1.62 6.28 -9.11
C ILE A 59 -2.13 5.54 -7.87
N ILE A 60 -2.20 4.21 -7.91
CA ILE A 60 -2.80 3.41 -6.82
C ILE A 60 -1.98 3.60 -5.54
N TRP A 61 -0.66 3.42 -5.61
CA TRP A 61 0.23 3.61 -4.47
C TRP A 61 0.22 5.04 -3.90
N ALA A 62 0.00 6.06 -4.73
CA ALA A 62 -0.11 7.44 -4.25
C ALA A 62 -1.33 7.64 -3.33
N THR A 63 -2.45 6.94 -3.58
CA THR A 63 -3.64 7.05 -2.72
C THR A 63 -3.39 6.52 -1.30
N ILE A 64 -2.63 5.43 -1.20
CA ILE A 64 -2.28 4.78 0.08
C ILE A 64 -1.25 5.64 0.81
N THR A 65 -0.16 6.01 0.13
CA THR A 65 0.95 6.74 0.76
C THR A 65 0.58 8.15 1.19
N ALA A 66 -0.30 8.84 0.45
CA ALA A 66 -0.71 10.20 0.76
C ALA A 66 -1.41 10.34 2.11
N VAL A 67 -2.15 9.31 2.54
CA VAL A 67 -2.93 9.37 3.79
C VAL A 67 -2.27 8.63 4.95
N LEU A 68 -1.32 7.73 4.66
CA LEU A 68 -0.70 6.84 5.65
C LEU A 68 -0.02 7.63 6.78
N GLY A 69 0.73 8.68 6.46
CA GLY A 69 1.38 9.52 7.47
C GLY A 69 0.38 10.24 8.38
N THR A 70 -0.71 10.78 7.80
CA THR A 70 -1.69 11.52 8.58
C THR A 70 -2.56 10.60 9.43
N MET A 71 -3.00 9.46 8.89
CA MET A 71 -3.71 8.44 9.65
C MET A 71 -2.88 7.97 10.86
N PHE A 72 -1.59 7.71 10.67
CA PHE A 72 -0.71 7.37 11.78
C PHE A 72 -0.64 8.47 12.84
N SER A 73 -0.58 9.74 12.43
CA SER A 73 -0.61 10.83 13.40
C SER A 73 -1.91 10.88 14.19
N GLU A 74 -3.04 10.57 13.55
CA GLU A 74 -4.36 10.61 14.18
C GLU A 74 -4.59 9.45 15.16
N ILE A 75 -3.97 8.28 14.92
CA ILE A 75 -4.12 7.08 15.76
C ILE A 75 -3.33 7.19 17.07
N PHE A 76 -2.17 7.84 17.06
CA PHE A 76 -1.30 7.93 18.23
C PHE A 76 -1.40 9.27 18.96
N LYS A 77 -1.51 9.21 20.29
CA LYS A 77 -1.44 10.38 21.18
C LYS A 77 -0.12 11.13 20.98
N SER A 78 -0.17 12.46 21.07
CA SER A 78 0.97 13.36 20.79
C SER A 78 2.27 12.99 21.52
N ASN A 79 2.17 12.53 22.77
CA ASN A 79 3.31 12.16 23.62
C ASN A 79 4.03 10.86 23.20
N VAL A 80 3.38 9.98 22.44
CA VAL A 80 3.94 8.69 21.97
C VAL A 80 3.90 8.52 20.46
N ARG A 81 3.47 9.56 19.73
CA ARG A 81 3.26 9.50 18.28
C ARG A 81 4.54 9.16 17.53
N TYR A 82 5.62 9.90 17.80
CA TYR A 82 6.88 9.68 17.07
C TYR A 82 7.42 8.26 17.31
N THR A 83 7.47 7.83 18.58
CA THR A 83 7.97 6.50 18.93
C THR A 83 7.06 5.39 18.41
N GLY A 84 5.74 5.51 18.55
CA GLY A 84 4.78 4.51 18.06
C GLY A 84 4.83 4.33 16.54
N ILE A 85 4.85 5.43 15.79
CA ILE A 85 4.94 5.40 14.31
C ILE A 85 6.25 4.78 13.86
N THR A 86 7.38 5.26 14.41
CA THR A 86 8.69 4.74 14.02
C THR A 86 8.85 3.27 14.41
N LEU A 87 8.40 2.84 15.59
CA LEU A 87 8.45 1.43 15.99
C LEU A 87 7.66 0.54 15.03
N GLY A 88 6.42 0.92 14.69
CA GLY A 88 5.61 0.19 13.73
C GLY A 88 6.26 0.11 12.35
N TYR A 89 6.82 1.22 11.88
CA TYR A 89 7.54 1.27 10.60
C TYR A 89 8.78 0.38 10.60
N GLN A 90 9.60 0.42 11.65
CA GLN A 90 10.83 -0.36 11.72
C GLN A 90 10.56 -1.85 11.85
N ILE A 91 9.55 -2.26 12.62
CA ILE A 91 9.14 -3.67 12.72
C ILE A 91 8.62 -4.15 11.36
N GLY A 92 7.75 -3.36 10.72
CA GLY A 92 7.25 -3.67 9.38
C GLY A 92 8.36 -3.77 8.34
N ALA A 93 9.32 -2.85 8.35
CA ALA A 93 10.47 -2.85 7.46
C ALA A 93 11.41 -4.04 7.73
N ALA A 94 11.67 -4.38 8.99
CA ALA A 94 12.51 -5.52 9.36
C ALA A 94 11.88 -6.85 8.92
N VAL A 95 10.57 -7.00 9.10
CA VAL A 95 9.85 -8.21 8.71
C VAL A 95 9.67 -8.24 7.20
N ALA A 96 9.03 -7.26 6.59
CA ALA A 96 8.59 -7.30 5.19
C ALA A 96 9.63 -6.77 4.19
N GLY A 97 10.57 -5.94 4.61
CA GLY A 97 11.49 -5.24 3.70
C GLY A 97 12.41 -6.19 2.93
N GLY A 98 13.01 -7.17 3.62
CA GLY A 98 13.87 -8.17 2.99
C GLY A 98 13.16 -9.48 2.66
N THR A 99 12.13 -9.87 3.43
CA THR A 99 11.46 -11.16 3.22
C THR A 99 10.49 -11.14 2.05
N ALA A 100 9.86 -10.01 1.72
CA ALA A 100 8.89 -9.97 0.63
C ALA A 100 9.51 -10.34 -0.74
N PRO A 101 10.69 -9.82 -1.14
CA PRO A 101 11.38 -10.28 -2.34
C PRO A 101 11.78 -11.76 -2.26
N LEU A 102 12.27 -12.24 -1.10
CA LEU A 102 12.67 -13.64 -0.93
C LEU A 102 11.49 -14.60 -1.09
N ILE A 103 10.34 -14.27 -0.48
CA ILE A 103 9.09 -15.03 -0.62
C ILE A 103 8.62 -14.99 -2.08
N ALA A 104 8.64 -13.83 -2.73
CA ALA A 104 8.26 -13.70 -4.14
C ALA A 104 9.14 -14.57 -5.05
N THR A 105 10.46 -14.55 -4.85
CA THR A 105 11.41 -15.39 -5.60
C THR A 105 11.21 -16.87 -5.33
N ALA A 106 11.02 -17.28 -4.07
CA ALA A 106 10.75 -18.66 -3.71
C ALA A 106 9.44 -19.17 -4.34
N LEU A 107 8.39 -18.36 -4.31
CA LEU A 107 7.10 -18.65 -4.95
C LEU A 107 7.22 -18.76 -6.47
N LEU A 108 8.03 -17.92 -7.12
CA LEU A 108 8.29 -18.05 -8.55
C LEU A 108 9.05 -19.33 -8.89
N ALA A 109 10.02 -19.71 -8.07
CA ALA A 109 10.83 -20.91 -8.29
C ALA A 109 10.02 -22.21 -8.13
N GLU A 110 9.11 -22.27 -7.16
CA GLU A 110 8.31 -23.46 -6.87
C GLU A 110 7.17 -23.69 -7.89
N TYR A 111 6.66 -22.62 -8.51
CA TYR A 111 5.49 -22.67 -9.40
C TYR A 111 5.84 -22.42 -10.87
N ASP A 112 6.96 -22.95 -11.36
CA ASP A 112 7.39 -22.88 -12.77
C ASP A 112 7.41 -21.45 -13.36
N ASN A 113 7.87 -20.46 -12.60
CA ASN A 113 7.83 -19.03 -12.95
C ASN A 113 6.43 -18.45 -13.18
N SER A 114 5.39 -19.08 -12.64
CA SER A 114 4.05 -18.50 -12.62
C SER A 114 3.99 -17.28 -11.69
N TYR A 115 3.41 -16.19 -12.17
CA TYR A 115 3.23 -14.95 -11.40
C TYR A 115 2.01 -15.00 -10.47
N VAL A 116 1.14 -15.99 -10.63
CA VAL A 116 -0.12 -16.13 -9.86
C VAL A 116 0.12 -16.19 -8.35
N PRO A 117 1.09 -16.98 -7.83
CA PRO A 117 1.34 -17.04 -6.39
C PRO A 117 1.86 -15.71 -5.83
N VAL A 118 2.65 -14.96 -6.62
CA VAL A 118 3.13 -13.63 -6.22
C VAL A 118 1.99 -12.62 -6.16
N ALA A 119 1.07 -12.66 -7.14
CA ALA A 119 -0.14 -11.85 -7.12
C ALA A 119 -1.01 -12.15 -5.89
N LEU A 120 -1.19 -13.43 -5.56
CA LEU A 120 -1.92 -13.87 -4.36
C LEU A 120 -1.24 -13.39 -3.07
N TYR A 121 0.10 -13.43 -3.00
CA TYR A 121 0.84 -12.89 -1.86
C TYR A 121 0.58 -11.39 -1.66
N ILE A 122 0.58 -10.59 -2.73
CA ILE A 122 0.22 -9.17 -2.67
C ILE A 122 -1.23 -8.97 -2.21
N ILE A 123 -2.16 -9.80 -2.70
CA ILE A 123 -3.58 -9.73 -2.30
C ILE A 123 -3.73 -10.05 -0.81
N ILE A 124 -3.09 -11.12 -0.31
CA ILE A 124 -3.16 -11.51 1.10
C ILE A 124 -2.61 -10.41 2.00
N THR A 125 -1.45 -9.86 1.68
CA THR A 125 -0.86 -8.76 2.47
C THR A 125 -1.71 -7.49 2.41
N SER A 126 -2.34 -7.20 1.27
CA SER A 126 -3.29 -6.08 1.14
C SER A 126 -4.56 -6.30 1.97
N ILE A 127 -5.08 -7.53 2.03
CA ILE A 127 -6.21 -7.88 2.89
C ILE A 127 -5.85 -7.72 4.38
N ILE A 128 -4.65 -8.15 4.78
CA ILE A 128 -4.16 -7.94 6.15
C ILE A 128 -4.13 -6.44 6.48
N SER A 129 -3.64 -5.62 5.56
CA SER A 129 -3.63 -4.16 5.72
C SER A 129 -5.04 -3.57 5.84
N LEU A 130 -5.97 -4.05 5.01
CA LEU A 130 -7.38 -3.64 5.04
C LEU A 130 -8.03 -3.96 6.40
N ILE A 131 -7.80 -5.16 6.92
CA ILE A 131 -8.28 -5.59 8.24
C ILE A 131 -7.66 -4.71 9.33
N ALA A 132 -6.36 -4.44 9.27
CA ALA A 132 -5.69 -3.58 10.25
C ALA A 132 -6.32 -2.19 10.31
N VAL A 133 -6.56 -1.56 9.16
CA VAL A 133 -7.22 -0.24 9.10
C VAL A 133 -8.68 -0.28 9.54
N TRP A 134 -9.37 -1.38 9.32
CA TRP A 134 -10.75 -1.54 9.79
C TRP A 134 -10.85 -1.64 11.32
N VAL A 135 -9.87 -2.30 11.95
CA VAL A 135 -9.78 -2.45 13.42
C VAL A 135 -9.31 -1.17 14.11
N VAL A 136 -8.59 -0.30 13.39
CA VAL A 136 -8.18 1.01 13.91
C VAL A 136 -9.42 1.85 14.25
N ARG A 137 -9.53 2.18 15.54
CA ARG A 137 -10.59 3.02 16.11
C ARG A 137 -10.42 4.46 15.64
N ASP A 138 -11.54 5.11 15.32
CA ASP A 138 -11.49 6.50 14.86
C ASP A 138 -10.92 7.41 15.97
N PRO A 139 -10.15 8.45 15.61
CA PRO A 139 -9.47 9.30 16.58
C PRO A 139 -10.48 9.92 17.54
N GLU A 140 -10.23 9.83 18.86
CA GLU A 140 -10.98 10.61 19.84
C GLU A 140 -10.84 12.10 19.49
N PRO A 141 -11.95 12.86 19.42
CA PRO A 141 -11.86 14.30 19.24
C PRO A 141 -11.01 14.87 20.37
N LEU A 142 -10.04 15.70 20.02
CA LEU A 142 -9.21 16.41 20.99
C LEU A 142 -10.17 17.23 21.87
N HIS A 143 -10.38 16.77 23.10
CA HIS A 143 -10.95 17.60 24.15
C HIS A 143 -9.88 18.64 24.49
N ASP A 144 -10.02 19.82 23.89
CA ASP A 144 -9.46 21.06 24.40
C ASP A 144 -10.32 21.56 25.58
#